data_AF-A0A259PG71-F1
#
_entry.id   AF-A0A259PG71-F1
#
_cell.length_a   1.000
_cell.length_b   1.000
_cell.length_c   1.000
_cell.angle_alpha   90.00
_cell.angle_beta   90.00
_cell.angle_gamma   90.00
#
_symmetry.space_group_name_H-M   'P 1'
#
loop_
_entity.id
_entity.type
_entity.pdbx_description
1 polymer ?
#
loop_
_entity_poly.entity_id
_entity_poly.type
_entity_poly.pdbx_seq_one_letter_code
_entity_poly.pdbx_strand_id
1 'polypeptide(L)' 'DVTGDDLVHRDDDHEDTVRKRLAVYHAQTKPLVDYYTRWARSGEAQAPKLRRISGVGTVDEVGRRIFAALES' A
#
# COMPACT_ATOMS: atom_id res chain seq x y z
N ASP A 1 12.33 -22.40 -1.17
CA ASP A 1 13.70 -22.49 -0.68
C ASP A 1 14.57 -22.99 -1.82
N VAL A 2 15.74 -22.40 -2.00
CA VAL A 2 16.65 -22.63 -3.13
C VAL A 2 17.89 -23.39 -2.69
N THR A 3 18.34 -23.20 -1.45
CA THR A 3 19.60 -23.75 -0.92
C THR A 3 19.38 -24.88 0.07
N GLY A 4 18.22 -24.97 0.73
CA GLY A 4 17.95 -26.01 1.74
C GLY A 4 18.38 -25.63 3.15
N ASP A 5 18.82 -24.39 3.37
CA ASP A 5 19.28 -23.91 4.67
C ASP A 5 18.11 -23.72 5.65
N ASP A 6 18.42 -23.79 6.95
CA ASP A 6 17.43 -23.57 8.00
C ASP A 6 16.77 -22.19 7.89
N LEU A 7 15.44 -22.17 7.87
CA LEU A 7 14.66 -20.95 7.81
C LEU A 7 14.49 -20.36 9.21
N VAL A 8 14.70 -19.06 9.32
CA VAL A 8 14.45 -18.30 10.55
C VAL A 8 13.31 -17.30 10.33
N HIS A 9 12.54 -17.08 11.39
CA HIS A 9 11.58 -15.98 11.44
C HIS A 9 12.30 -14.73 11.93
N ARG A 10 12.16 -13.62 11.21
CA ARG A 10 12.74 -12.36 11.67
C ARG A 10 11.96 -11.83 12.87
N ASP A 11 12.65 -11.15 13.78
CA ASP A 11 12.03 -10.63 14.99
C ASP A 11 10.87 -9.66 14.70
N ASP A 12 10.94 -8.90 13.59
CA ASP A 12 9.91 -7.92 13.23
C ASP A 12 8.66 -8.51 12.55
N ASP A 13 8.71 -9.79 12.17
CA ASP A 13 7.60 -10.51 11.55
C ASP A 13 6.70 -11.22 12.59
N HIS A 14 7.04 -11.16 13.89
CA HIS A 14 6.16 -11.64 14.96
C HIS A 14 4.81 -10.91 14.95
N GLU A 15 3.74 -11.65 15.22
CA GLU A 15 2.36 -11.16 15.12
C GLU A 15 2.11 -9.86 15.89
N ASP A 16 2.60 -9.75 17.12
CA ASP A 16 2.46 -8.55 17.94
C ASP A 16 3.14 -7.33 17.29
N THR A 17 4.33 -7.53 16.72
CA THR A 17 5.06 -6.48 15.99
C THR A 17 4.32 -6.06 14.73
N VAL A 18 3.81 -7.03 13.96
CA VAL A 18 3.01 -6.78 12.74
C VAL A 18 1.74 -6.01 13.07
N ARG A 19 0.97 -6.44 14.08
CA ARG A 19 -0.26 -5.77 14.53
C ARG A 19 0.02 -4.34 14.99
N LYS A 20 1.08 -4.13 15.77
CA LYS A 20 1.49 -2.80 16.21
C LYS A 20 1.84 -1.89 15.03
N ARG A 21 2.59 -2.38 14.05
CA ARG A 21 2.95 -1.62 12.83
C ARG A 21 1.71 -1.27 12.00
N LEU A 22 0.77 -2.20 11.84
CA LEU A 22 -0.50 -1.95 11.14
C LEU A 22 -1.35 -0.89 11.87
N ALA A 23 -1.42 -0.94 13.19
CA ALA A 23 -2.13 0.07 13.99
C ALA A 23 -1.54 1.47 13.79
N VAL A 24 -0.21 1.60 13.85
CA VAL A 24 0.49 2.86 13.59
C VAL A 24 0.24 3.36 12.17
N TYR A 25 0.34 2.49 11.17
CA TYR A 25 0.03 2.83 9.78
C TYR A 25 -1.40 3.37 9.63
N HIS A 26 -2.40 2.71 10.22
CA HIS A 26 -3.77 3.18 10.15
C HIS A 26 -3.98 4.52 10.88
N ALA A 27 -3.30 4.75 12.01
CA ALA A 27 -3.39 6.01 12.74
C ALA A 27 -2.73 7.17 11.99
N GLN A 28 -1.59 6.94 11.34
CA GLN A 28 -0.77 8.01 10.77
C GLN A 28 -0.95 8.20 9.25
N THR A 29 -1.16 7.12 8.50
CA THR A 29 -1.28 7.18 7.04
C THR A 29 -2.70 7.45 6.57
N LYS A 30 -3.73 6.97 7.27
CA LYS A 30 -5.14 7.21 6.89
C LYS A 30 -5.48 8.71 6.77
N PRO A 31 -5.06 9.61 7.69
CA PRO A 31 -5.28 11.05 7.53
C PRO A 31 -4.69 11.63 6.24
N LEU A 32 -3.52 11.13 5.79
CA LEU A 32 -2.91 11.55 4.53
C LEU A 32 -3.74 11.10 3.33
N VAL A 33 -4.24 9.87 3.35
CA VAL A 33 -5.14 9.36 2.29
C VAL A 33 -6.38 10.22 2.18
N ASP A 34 -7.00 10.57 3.31
CA ASP A 34 -8.20 11.41 3.33
C ASP A 34 -7.92 12.83 2.81
N TYR A 35 -6.78 13.41 3.20
CA TYR A 35 -6.33 14.72 2.71
C TYR A 35 -6.19 14.72 1.19
N TYR A 36 -5.39 13.82 0.63
CA TYR A 36 -5.16 13.76 -0.82
C TYR A 36 -6.41 13.36 -1.60
N THR A 37 -7.31 12.56 -1.01
CA THR A 37 -8.61 12.23 -1.62
C THR A 37 -9.48 13.48 -1.74
N ARG A 38 -9.53 14.34 -0.71
CA ARG A 38 -10.27 15.60 -0.77
C ARG A 38 -9.64 16.57 -1.77
N TRP A 39 -8.32 16.69 -1.76
CA TRP A 39 -7.61 17.56 -2.69
C TRP A 39 -7.82 17.13 -4.15
N ALA A 40 -7.65 15.84 -4.46
CA ALA A 40 -7.94 15.29 -5.79
C ALA A 40 -9.38 15.56 -6.27
N ARG A 41 -10.33 15.68 -5.34
CA ARG A 41 -11.75 15.97 -5.64
C ARG A 41 -12.08 17.45 -5.72
N SER A 42 -11.21 18.35 -5.26
CA SER A 42 -11.50 19.79 -5.27
C SER A 42 -11.48 20.38 -6.68
N GLY A 43 -10.83 19.71 -7.63
CA GLY A 43 -10.70 20.18 -9.01
C GLY A 43 -9.68 21.31 -9.16
N GLU A 44 -8.94 21.64 -8.10
CA GLU A 44 -7.82 22.58 -8.18
C GLU A 44 -6.80 22.12 -9.23
N ALA A 45 -6.23 23.05 -9.99
CA ALA A 45 -5.30 22.74 -11.08
C ALA A 45 -4.06 21.96 -10.61
N GLN A 46 -3.65 22.13 -9.35
CA GLN A 46 -2.49 21.45 -8.75
C GLN A 46 -2.86 20.16 -8.01
N ALA A 47 -4.15 19.82 -7.91
CA ALA A 47 -4.58 18.62 -7.23
C ALA A 47 -4.05 17.36 -7.95
N PRO A 48 -3.49 16.39 -7.21
CA PRO A 48 -3.00 15.17 -7.83
C PRO A 48 -4.14 14.27 -8.29
N LYS A 49 -3.90 13.48 -9.35
CA LYS A 49 -4.75 12.33 -9.68
C LYS A 49 -4.52 11.22 -8.66
N LEU A 50 -5.45 11.01 -7.74
CA LEU A 50 -5.42 9.90 -6.80
C LEU A 50 -6.03 8.63 -7.45
N ARG A 51 -5.35 7.48 -7.31
CA ARG A 51 -5.84 6.16 -7.73
C ARG A 51 -5.69 5.15 -6.59
N ARG A 52 -6.71 4.32 -6.36
CA ARG A 52 -6.67 3.23 -5.37
C ARG A 52 -6.68 1.91 -6.12
N ILE A 53 -5.71 1.05 -5.83
CA ILE A 53 -5.53 -0.24 -6.50
C ILE A 53 -5.57 -1.35 -5.45
N SER A 54 -6.25 -2.46 -5.78
CA SER A 54 -6.18 -3.66 -4.96
C SER A 54 -4.80 -4.28 -5.09
N GLY A 55 -4.08 -4.38 -3.96
CA GLY A 55 -2.80 -5.06 -3.84
C GLY A 55 -2.90 -6.58 -3.66
N VAL A 56 -4.11 -7.15 -3.71
CA VAL A 56 -4.33 -8.60 -3.58
C VAL A 56 -4.26 -9.26 -4.96
N GLY A 57 -3.52 -10.35 -5.07
CA GLY A 57 -3.32 -11.11 -6.30
C GLY A 57 -1.84 -11.36 -6.58
N THR A 58 -1.54 -11.85 -7.79
CA THR A 58 -0.16 -12.00 -8.26
C THR A 58 0.49 -10.65 -8.54
N VAL A 59 1.82 -10.61 -8.52
CA VAL A 59 2.59 -9.40 -8.85
C VAL A 59 2.22 -8.87 -10.25
N ASP A 60 2.06 -9.75 -11.24
CA ASP A 60 1.70 -9.38 -12.61
C ASP A 60 0.29 -8.79 -12.72
N GLU A 61 -0.67 -9.29 -11.95
CA GLU A 61 -2.02 -8.73 -11.90
C GLU A 61 -2.02 -7.35 -11.27
N VAL A 62 -1.32 -7.18 -10.15
CA VAL A 62 -1.20 -5.87 -9.48
C VAL A 62 -0.48 -4.88 -10.40
N GLY A 63 0.60 -5.29 -11.06
CA GLY A 63 1.32 -4.47 -12.05
C GLY A 63 0.41 -3.99 -13.18
N ARG A 64 -0.38 -4.89 -13.79
CA ARG A 64 -1.36 -4.52 -14.82
C ARG A 64 -2.39 -3.49 -14.34
N ARG A 65 -2.90 -3.64 -13.10
CA ARG A 65 -3.84 -2.65 -12.53
C ARG A 65 -3.20 -1.28 -12.33
N ILE A 66 -1.93 -1.24 -11.91
CA ILE A 66 -1.19 0.02 -11.73
C ILE A 66 -1.02 0.71 -13.09
N PHE A 67 -0.54 0.01 -14.12
CA PHE A 67 -0.36 0.61 -15.45
C PHE A 67 -1.68 1.13 -16.03
N ALA A 68 -2.75 0.35 -15.96
CA ALA A 68 -4.07 0.77 -16.42
C ALA A 68 -4.57 2.04 -15.68
N ALA A 69 -4.23 2.20 -14.41
CA ALA A 69 -4.63 3.37 -13.62
C ALA A 69 -3.82 4.65 -13.92
N LEU A 70 -2.64 4.52 -14.51
CA LEU A 70 -1.80 5.66 -14.95
C LEU A 70 -2.24 6.23 -16.30
N GLU A 71 -2.82 5.38 -17.17
CA GLU A 71 -3.29 5.77 -18.50
C GLU A 71 -4.66 6.47 -18.50
N SER A 72 -5.31 6.58 -17.33
CA SER A 72 -6.61 7.26 -17.14
C SER A 72 -6.47 8.53 -16.28
#